data_AF-A0A4U9I5S4-F1
#
_entry.id   AF-A0A4U9I5S4-F1
#
_cell.length_a   1.000
_cell.length_b   1.000
_cell.length_c   1.000
_cell.angle_alpha   90.00
_cell.angle_beta   90.00
_cell.angle_gamma   90.00
#
_symmetry.space_group_name_H-M   'P 1'
#
loop_
_entity.id
_entity.type
_entity.pdbx_description
1 polymer ?
#
loop_
_entity_poly.entity_id
_entity_poly.type
_entity_poly.pdbx_seq_one_letter_code
_entity_poly.pdbx_strand_id
1 'polypeptide(L)'
;MGYAVLEGVSFGIADGLRVLQESGTRTEQCSLVGGGARSPFWAQLLADILDLPVITHKGGETGGALGAARLACLAAGKSLAAVCEKPEVHKIWRSDPQRHAALMQRYQQFMGPLSKRPELSNSLILIKNALWQILPERRPVPTKEVNMSLNTKQWAGVTAEPGLGIYRHCRLYDRGWF
;
A
#
# COMPACT_ATOMS: atom_id res chain seq x y z
N MET A 1 -23.67 7.27 2.97
CA MET A 1 -23.27 6.46 1.79
C MET A 1 -21.76 6.17 1.70
N GLY A 2 -20.85 6.97 2.30
CA GLY A 2 -19.40 6.73 2.19
C GLY A 2 -18.85 5.46 2.89
N TYR A 3 -19.51 4.95 3.94
CA TYR A 3 -19.02 3.78 4.69
C TYR A 3 -18.90 2.52 3.81
N ALA A 4 -19.94 2.19 3.04
CA ALA A 4 -19.95 1.00 2.20
C ALA A 4 -18.82 1.00 1.16
N VAL A 5 -18.44 2.19 0.67
CA VAL A 5 -17.30 2.35 -0.24
C VAL A 5 -15.98 2.07 0.49
N LEU A 6 -15.76 2.67 1.66
CA LEU A 6 -14.53 2.44 2.44
C LEU A 6 -14.39 0.97 2.85
N GLU A 7 -15.49 0.35 3.26
CA GLU A 7 -15.53 -1.06 3.60
C GLU A 7 -15.23 -1.96 2.40
N GLY A 8 -15.87 -1.72 1.24
CA GLY A 8 -15.61 -2.47 0.02
C GLY A 8 -14.16 -2.36 -0.46
N VAL A 9 -13.56 -1.16 -0.41
CA VAL A 9 -12.13 -0.97 -0.73
C VAL A 9 -11.24 -1.75 0.25
N SER A 10 -11.58 -1.71 1.54
CA SER A 10 -10.82 -2.42 2.58
C SER A 10 -10.89 -3.94 2.40
N PHE A 11 -12.04 -4.47 1.97
CA PHE A 11 -12.18 -5.88 1.62
C PHE A 11 -11.34 -6.27 0.39
N GLY A 12 -11.28 -5.42 -0.64
CA GLY A 12 -10.36 -5.64 -1.77
C GLY A 12 -8.89 -5.72 -1.34
N ILE A 13 -8.49 -4.88 -0.37
CA ILE A 13 -7.14 -4.91 0.20
C ILE A 13 -6.91 -6.19 1.01
N ALA A 14 -7.87 -6.62 1.83
CA ALA A 14 -7.81 -7.86 2.60
C ALA A 14 -7.64 -9.08 1.68
N ASP A 15 -8.30 -9.07 0.54
CA ASP A 15 -8.18 -10.12 -0.45
C ASP A 15 -6.79 -10.16 -1.11
N GLY A 16 -6.23 -8.99 -1.42
CA GLY A 16 -4.84 -8.88 -1.87
C GLY A 16 -3.84 -9.40 -0.84
N LEU A 17 -4.03 -9.05 0.44
CA LEU A 17 -3.21 -9.54 1.55
C LEU A 17 -3.30 -11.08 1.67
N ARG A 18 -4.50 -11.66 1.58
CA ARG A 18 -4.70 -13.10 1.59
C ARG A 18 -3.91 -13.79 0.47
N VAL A 19 -3.91 -13.25 -0.75
CA VAL A 19 -3.13 -13.81 -1.88
C VAL A 19 -1.62 -13.71 -1.65
N LEU A 20 -1.14 -12.61 -1.07
CA LEU A 20 0.27 -12.48 -0.69
C LEU A 20 0.67 -13.53 0.36
N GLN A 21 -0.19 -13.76 1.36
CA GLN A 21 0.02 -14.77 2.39
C GLN A 21 0.01 -16.19 1.83
N GLU A 22 -0.93 -16.51 0.92
CA GLU A 22 -0.97 -17.79 0.19
C GLU A 22 0.30 -18.04 -0.64
N SER A 23 0.96 -16.97 -1.09
CA SER A 23 2.23 -17.02 -1.81
C SER A 23 3.46 -17.18 -0.88
N GLY A 24 3.24 -17.28 0.44
CA GLY A 24 4.29 -17.45 1.45
C GLY A 24 4.81 -16.13 2.06
N THR A 25 4.23 -14.99 1.71
CA THR A 25 4.65 -13.69 2.28
C THR A 25 4.06 -13.52 3.68
N ARG A 26 4.91 -13.33 4.68
CA ARG A 26 4.48 -12.98 6.03
C ARG A 26 4.49 -11.46 6.19
N THR A 27 3.34 -10.90 6.54
CA THR A 27 3.17 -9.46 6.80
C THR A 27 2.84 -9.28 8.27
N GLU A 28 3.65 -8.53 9.00
CA GLU A 28 3.50 -8.33 10.45
C GLU A 28 2.80 -7.01 10.78
N GLN A 29 2.85 -6.04 9.87
CA GLN A 29 2.22 -4.73 10.01
C GLN A 29 2.03 -4.06 8.64
N CYS A 30 1.16 -3.07 8.57
CA CYS A 30 0.92 -2.27 7.38
C CYS A 30 1.11 -0.79 7.69
N SER A 31 1.76 -0.03 6.82
CA SER A 31 1.78 1.43 6.87
C SER A 31 0.69 2.01 5.98
N LEU A 32 -0.18 2.85 6.54
CA LEU A 32 -1.18 3.60 5.77
C LEU A 32 -0.60 4.96 5.38
N VAL A 33 -0.58 5.23 4.07
CA VAL A 33 -0.05 6.46 3.49
C VAL A 33 -1.02 7.07 2.48
N GLY A 34 -0.72 8.28 1.99
CA GLY A 34 -1.59 9.00 1.07
C GLY A 34 -2.86 9.53 1.75
N GLY A 35 -3.82 10.01 0.96
CA GLY A 35 -5.00 10.70 1.50
C GLY A 35 -5.80 9.92 2.55
N GLY A 36 -5.76 8.58 2.49
CA GLY A 36 -6.41 7.71 3.48
C GLY A 36 -5.79 7.79 4.89
N ALA A 37 -4.51 8.13 5.00
CA ALA A 37 -3.81 8.24 6.28
C ALA A 37 -4.34 9.38 7.18
N ARG A 38 -5.07 10.35 6.59
CA ARG A 38 -5.74 11.42 7.34
C ARG A 38 -6.99 10.96 8.08
N SER A 39 -7.47 9.74 7.82
CA SER A 39 -8.71 9.21 8.40
C SER A 39 -8.43 8.21 9.51
N PRO A 40 -8.50 8.62 10.79
CA PRO A 40 -8.54 7.71 11.95
C PRO A 40 -9.50 6.54 11.78
N PHE A 41 -10.68 6.85 11.26
CA PHE A 41 -11.74 5.87 11.07
C PHE A 41 -11.33 4.77 10.08
N TRP A 42 -10.76 5.15 8.94
CA TRP A 42 -10.37 4.17 7.94
C TRP A 42 -9.12 3.40 8.36
N ALA A 43 -8.18 4.03 9.07
CA ALA A 43 -7.03 3.36 9.64
C ALA A 43 -7.43 2.26 10.63
N GLN A 44 -8.39 2.56 11.52
CA GLN A 44 -8.95 1.57 12.43
C GLN A 44 -9.71 0.47 11.67
N LEU A 45 -10.57 0.82 10.72
CA LEU A 45 -11.30 -0.15 9.90
C LEU A 45 -10.36 -1.12 9.17
N LEU A 46 -9.25 -0.63 8.62
CA LEU A 46 -8.22 -1.47 8.00
C LEU A 46 -7.56 -2.39 9.03
N ALA A 47 -7.21 -1.90 10.22
CA ALA A 47 -6.63 -2.75 11.26
C ALA A 47 -7.57 -3.89 11.67
N ASP A 48 -8.86 -3.60 11.81
CA ASP A 48 -9.86 -4.61 12.17
C ASP A 48 -10.13 -5.59 11.02
N ILE A 49 -10.12 -5.16 9.76
CA ILE A 49 -10.36 -6.04 8.61
C ILE A 49 -9.15 -6.93 8.33
N LEU A 50 -7.93 -6.36 8.37
CA LEU A 50 -6.70 -7.08 8.03
C LEU A 50 -6.18 -7.95 9.17
N ASP A 51 -6.69 -7.76 10.39
CA ASP A 51 -6.18 -8.36 11.63
C ASP A 51 -4.67 -8.17 11.82
N LEU A 52 -4.18 -6.99 11.42
CA LEU A 52 -2.78 -6.60 11.50
C LEU A 52 -2.65 -5.18 12.04
N PRO A 53 -1.55 -4.85 12.75
CA PRO A 53 -1.23 -3.49 13.11
C PRO A 53 -1.16 -2.58 11.88
N VAL A 54 -1.97 -1.52 11.86
CA VAL A 54 -1.88 -0.46 10.85
C VAL A 54 -1.17 0.73 11.47
N ILE A 55 -0.17 1.27 10.79
CA ILE A 55 0.69 2.36 11.27
C ILE A 55 0.44 3.58 10.39
N THR A 56 0.11 4.71 11.00
CA THR A 56 0.16 6.01 10.32
C THR A 56 1.43 6.75 10.73
N HIS A 57 2.04 7.45 9.79
CA HIS A 57 3.27 8.23 10.00
C HIS A 57 2.97 9.73 9.97
N LYS A 58 3.81 10.54 10.62
CA LYS A 58 3.73 12.01 10.49
C LYS A 58 3.98 12.39 9.02
N GLY A 59 3.11 13.21 8.44
CA GLY A 59 3.15 13.56 7.02
C GLY A 59 2.83 12.38 6.09
N GLY A 60 2.29 11.28 6.60
CA GLY A 60 1.98 10.08 5.81
C GLY A 60 1.03 10.36 4.64
N GLU A 61 0.21 11.41 4.71
CA GLU A 61 -0.70 11.83 3.65
C GLU A 61 -0.03 12.27 2.35
N THR A 62 1.24 12.68 2.42
CA THR A 62 2.05 13.08 1.26
C THR A 62 3.03 11.97 0.86
N GLY A 63 2.83 10.73 1.34
CA GLY A 63 3.75 9.61 1.11
C GLY A 63 4.13 9.37 -0.37
N GLY A 64 3.19 9.58 -1.30
CA GLY A 64 3.49 9.49 -2.74
C GLY A 64 4.47 10.56 -3.23
N ALA A 65 4.29 11.81 -2.80
CA ALA A 65 5.21 12.91 -3.12
C ALA A 65 6.58 12.71 -2.45
N LEU A 66 6.60 12.25 -1.20
CA LEU A 66 7.84 11.89 -0.51
C LEU A 66 8.60 10.79 -1.24
N GLY A 67 7.91 9.76 -1.74
CA GLY A 67 8.52 8.70 -2.55
C GLY A 67 9.16 9.24 -3.83
N ALA A 68 8.45 10.11 -4.56
CA ALA A 68 8.98 10.75 -5.77
C ALA A 68 10.22 11.61 -5.48
N ALA A 69 10.19 12.41 -4.41
CA ALA A 69 11.34 13.23 -3.99
C ALA A 69 12.56 12.37 -3.61
N ARG A 70 12.33 11.24 -2.94
CA ARG A 70 13.40 10.28 -2.60
C ARG A 70 14.03 9.68 -3.85
N LEU A 71 13.22 9.24 -4.81
CA LEU A 71 13.73 8.71 -6.08
C LEU A 71 14.55 9.76 -6.85
N ALA A 72 14.11 11.03 -6.87
CA ALA A 72 14.88 12.12 -7.48
C ALA A 72 16.23 12.35 -6.78
N CYS A 73 16.27 12.30 -5.43
CA CYS A 73 17.51 12.42 -4.67
C CYS A 73 18.50 11.29 -4.96
N LEU A 74 18.00 10.06 -5.09
CA LEU A 74 18.84 8.90 -5.44
C LEU A 74 19.40 9.03 -6.86
N ALA A 75 18.58 9.47 -7.82
CA ALA A 75 19.03 9.74 -9.18
C ALA A 75 20.09 10.87 -9.24
N ALA A 76 20.02 11.82 -8.31
CA ALA A 76 21.01 12.89 -8.15
C ALA A 76 22.29 12.45 -7.40
N GLY A 77 22.45 11.17 -7.08
CA GLY A 77 23.67 10.62 -6.49
C GLY A 77 23.73 10.63 -4.96
N LYS A 78 22.62 10.93 -4.26
CA LYS A 78 22.56 10.76 -2.80
C LYS A 78 22.54 9.27 -2.44
N SER A 79 23.14 8.94 -1.28
CA SER A 79 23.15 7.57 -0.79
C SER A 79 21.77 7.13 -0.27
N LEU A 80 21.50 5.82 -0.32
CA LEU A 80 20.26 5.25 0.18
C LEU A 80 20.03 5.56 1.66
N ALA A 81 21.08 5.45 2.47
CA ALA A 81 21.02 5.71 3.91
C ALA A 81 20.62 7.15 4.24
N ALA A 82 21.04 8.13 3.41
CA ALA A 82 20.74 9.54 3.63
C ALA A 82 19.32 9.96 3.16
N VAL A 83 18.63 9.11 2.39
CA VAL A 83 17.37 9.47 1.71
C VAL A 83 16.19 8.62 2.19
N CYS A 84 16.41 7.35 2.47
CA CYS A 84 15.37 6.37 2.77
C CYS A 84 15.22 6.10 4.27
N GLU A 85 15.21 7.15 5.08
CA GLU A 85 14.94 7.04 6.52
C GLU A 85 13.46 6.70 6.78
N LYS A 86 13.20 5.90 7.82
CA LYS A 86 11.82 5.55 8.21
C LYS A 86 11.14 6.80 8.80
N PRO A 87 10.01 7.25 8.23
CA PRO A 87 9.28 8.39 8.79
C PRO A 87 8.80 8.11 10.21
N GLU A 88 8.74 9.15 11.04
CA GLU A 88 8.28 9.06 12.42
C GLU A 88 6.86 8.47 12.49
N VAL A 89 6.65 7.51 13.40
CA VAL A 89 5.34 6.93 13.64
C VAL A 89 4.45 7.96 14.33
N HIS A 90 3.24 8.16 13.79
CA HIS A 90 2.22 9.00 14.41
C HIS A 90 1.31 8.16 15.32
N LYS A 91 0.78 7.04 14.82
CA LYS A 91 -0.10 6.15 15.60
C LYS A 91 -0.08 4.72 15.07
N ILE A 92 -0.26 3.77 15.98
CA ILE A 92 -0.48 2.35 15.67
C ILE A 92 -1.93 2.00 16.02
N TRP A 93 -2.65 1.48 15.04
CA TRP A 93 -4.03 1.00 15.13
C TRP A 93 -4.00 -0.51 15.23
N ARG A 94 -4.68 -1.07 16.24
CA ARG A 94 -4.73 -2.51 16.49
C ARG A 94 -6.14 -3.02 16.26
N SER A 95 -6.23 -4.25 15.75
CA SER A 95 -7.48 -4.97 15.54
C SER A 95 -8.24 -5.13 16.86
N ASP A 96 -9.55 -4.85 16.81
CA ASP A 96 -10.50 -5.29 17.82
C ASP A 96 -11.10 -6.64 17.40
N PRO A 97 -10.89 -7.74 18.17
CA PRO A 97 -11.36 -9.08 17.80
C PRO A 97 -12.87 -9.17 17.56
N GLN A 98 -13.69 -8.41 18.29
CA GLN A 98 -15.15 -8.45 18.13
C GLN A 98 -15.56 -7.80 16.80
N ARG A 99 -14.91 -6.68 16.46
CA ARG A 99 -15.16 -5.97 15.21
C ARG A 99 -14.61 -6.75 14.02
N HIS A 100 -13.44 -7.36 14.17
CA HIS A 100 -12.86 -8.27 13.17
C HIS A 100 -13.85 -9.39 12.83
N ALA A 101 -14.37 -10.11 13.84
CA ALA A 101 -15.31 -11.20 13.62
C ALA A 101 -16.58 -10.74 12.86
N ALA A 102 -17.15 -9.60 13.23
CA ALA A 102 -18.32 -9.04 12.54
C ALA A 102 -18.00 -8.62 11.09
N LEU A 103 -16.84 -8.02 10.86
CA LEU A 103 -16.39 -7.58 9.54
C LEU A 103 -16.08 -8.77 8.63
N MET A 104 -15.57 -9.87 9.16
CA MET A 104 -15.31 -11.09 8.39
C MET A 104 -16.59 -11.75 7.88
N GLN A 105 -17.70 -11.69 8.63
CA GLN A 105 -19.00 -12.14 8.11
C GLN A 105 -19.42 -11.33 6.86
N ARG A 106 -19.20 -10.02 6.88
CA ARG A 106 -19.49 -9.11 5.76
C ARG A 106 -18.53 -9.31 4.59
N TYR A 107 -17.26 -9.59 4.87
CA TYR A 107 -16.26 -9.95 3.86
C TYR A 107 -16.67 -11.22 3.08
N GLN A 108 -17.18 -12.25 3.77
CA GLN A 108 -17.69 -13.45 3.11
C GLN A 108 -18.85 -13.14 2.16
N GLN A 109 -19.77 -12.25 2.57
CA GLN A 109 -20.86 -11.78 1.71
C GLN A 109 -20.34 -10.98 0.51
N PHE A 110 -19.30 -10.17 0.69
CA PHE A 110 -18.64 -9.41 -0.37
C PHE A 110 -17.95 -10.33 -1.41
N MET A 111 -17.29 -11.39 -0.96
CA MET A 111 -16.57 -12.33 -1.83
C MET A 111 -17.48 -13.33 -2.54
N GLY A 112 -18.65 -13.65 -1.99
CA GLY A 112 -19.59 -14.62 -2.56
C GLY A 112 -19.98 -14.38 -4.02
N PRO A 113 -20.28 -13.13 -4.44
CA PRO A 113 -20.51 -12.79 -5.85
C PRO A 113 -19.24 -12.83 -6.73
N LEU A 114 -18.08 -12.46 -6.18
CA LEU A 114 -16.80 -12.41 -6.90
C LEU A 114 -16.28 -13.81 -7.25
N SER A 115 -16.52 -14.81 -6.39
CA SER A 115 -16.14 -16.20 -6.67
C SER A 115 -16.90 -16.83 -7.85
N LYS A 116 -18.08 -16.28 -8.19
CA LYS A 116 -18.92 -16.73 -9.30
C LYS A 116 -18.58 -16.06 -10.64
N ARG A 117 -17.65 -15.11 -10.64
CA ARG A 117 -17.22 -14.32 -11.81
C ARG A 117 -15.69 -14.37 -11.96
N PRO A 118 -15.12 -15.50 -12.42
CA PRO A 118 -13.67 -15.65 -12.56
C PRO A 118 -13.03 -14.55 -13.43
N GLU A 119 -13.78 -13.96 -14.36
CA GLU A 119 -13.36 -12.84 -15.21
C GLU A 119 -13.10 -11.52 -14.46
N LEU A 120 -13.71 -11.33 -13.29
CA LEU A 120 -13.45 -10.19 -12.39
C LEU A 120 -12.41 -10.52 -11.31
N SER A 121 -12.14 -11.81 -11.09
CA SER A 121 -11.04 -12.34 -10.26
C SER A 121 -9.67 -12.27 -10.99
N ASN A 122 -9.65 -11.74 -12.21
CA ASN A 122 -8.48 -11.76 -13.09
C ASN A 122 -7.28 -11.00 -12.52
N SER A 123 -7.43 -9.98 -11.69
CA SER A 123 -6.30 -9.32 -11.01
C SER A 123 -5.53 -10.28 -10.09
N LEU A 124 -6.24 -11.21 -9.45
CA LEU A 124 -5.69 -12.14 -8.46
C LEU A 124 -5.13 -13.39 -9.13
N ILE A 125 -5.75 -13.85 -10.22
CA ILE A 125 -5.22 -14.90 -11.10
C ILE A 125 -3.96 -14.41 -11.81
N LEU A 126 -3.91 -13.15 -12.27
CA LEU A 126 -2.73 -12.57 -12.89
C LEU A 126 -1.59 -12.37 -11.89
N ILE A 127 -1.85 -11.94 -10.65
CA ILE A 127 -0.80 -11.90 -9.61
C ILE A 127 -0.32 -13.30 -9.28
N LYS A 128 -1.22 -14.29 -9.10
CA LYS A 128 -0.81 -15.70 -8.88
C LYS A 128 0.01 -16.25 -10.05
N ASN A 129 -0.42 -16.05 -11.29
CA ASN A 129 0.29 -16.52 -12.49
C ASN A 129 1.60 -15.76 -12.74
N ALA A 130 1.63 -14.44 -12.52
CA ALA A 130 2.84 -13.63 -12.65
C ALA A 130 3.86 -13.97 -11.56
N LEU A 131 3.42 -14.16 -10.31
CA LEU A 131 4.30 -14.62 -9.22
C LEU A 131 4.86 -16.01 -9.50
N TRP A 132 4.04 -16.92 -10.05
CA TRP A 132 4.50 -18.24 -10.49
C TRP A 132 5.50 -18.20 -11.65
N GLN A 133 5.39 -17.25 -12.57
CA GLN A 133 6.35 -17.07 -13.67
C GLN A 133 7.64 -16.36 -13.22
N ILE A 134 7.59 -15.51 -12.19
CA ILE A 134 8.74 -14.75 -11.68
C ILE A 134 9.57 -15.55 -10.65
N LEU A 135 8.98 -16.53 -9.95
CA LEU A 135 9.62 -17.29 -8.87
C LEU A 135 9.65 -18.82 -9.14
N PRO A 136 10.33 -19.31 -10.19
CA PRO A 136 10.42 -20.75 -10.46
C PRO A 136 11.28 -21.50 -9.42
N GLU A 137 12.21 -20.81 -8.76
CA GLU A 137 13.00 -21.38 -7.66
C GLU A 137 12.57 -20.77 -6.33
N ARG A 138 11.97 -21.58 -5.46
CA ARG A 138 11.73 -21.27 -4.04
C ARG A 138 13.07 -21.08 -3.32
N ARG A 139 13.69 -19.91 -3.45
CA ARG A 139 14.68 -19.47 -2.46
C ARG A 139 13.93 -18.92 -1.25
N PRO A 140 14.25 -19.36 -0.02
CA PRO A 140 13.65 -18.77 1.17
C PRO A 140 13.96 -17.26 1.16
N VAL A 141 12.91 -16.45 1.07
CA VAL A 141 13.04 -15.00 1.23
C VAL A 141 13.49 -14.80 2.69
N PRO A 142 14.64 -14.17 2.95
CA PRO A 142 15.03 -13.88 4.31
C PRO A 142 13.94 -13.03 4.93
N THR A 143 13.54 -13.36 6.16
CA THR A 143 12.57 -12.64 6.99
C THR A 143 13.00 -11.17 7.12
N LYS A 144 12.63 -10.36 6.15
CA LYS A 144 12.71 -8.90 6.21
C LYS A 144 11.28 -8.42 6.23
N GLU A 145 10.93 -7.70 7.29
CA GLU A 145 9.66 -7.00 7.48
C GLU A 145 9.19 -6.35 6.16
N VAL A 146 8.16 -6.91 5.55
CA VAL A 146 7.49 -6.26 4.42
C VAL A 146 6.47 -5.30 5.01
N ASN A 147 6.83 -4.02 5.09
CA ASN A 147 5.89 -2.95 5.42
C ASN A 147 5.03 -2.68 4.18
N MET A 148 3.80 -3.19 4.16
CA MET A 148 2.86 -2.91 3.09
C MET A 148 2.44 -1.43 3.16
N SER A 149 2.59 -0.68 2.06
CA SER A 149 2.25 0.74 1.98
C SER A 149 1.03 0.91 1.09
N LEU A 150 -0.13 1.23 1.66
CA LEU A 150 -1.38 1.39 0.92
C LEU A 150 -1.51 2.85 0.44
N ASN A 151 -1.31 3.11 -0.85
CA ASN A 151 -1.51 4.42 -1.47
C ASN A 151 -2.81 4.41 -2.30
N THR A 152 -3.71 5.35 -2.01
CA THR A 152 -5.06 5.43 -2.60
C THR A 152 -5.21 6.49 -3.69
N LYS A 153 -4.12 7.13 -4.12
CA LYS A 153 -4.13 8.07 -5.26
C LYS A 153 -2.92 7.87 -6.17
N GLN A 154 -3.02 7.00 -7.18
CA GLN A 154 -2.09 7.05 -8.32
C GLN A 154 -2.51 6.22 -9.54
N TRP A 155 -3.71 6.45 -10.09
CA TRP A 155 -4.02 6.01 -11.47
C TRP A 155 -4.85 7.08 -12.18
N ALA A 156 -4.19 8.16 -12.59
CA ALA A 156 -4.70 9.07 -13.61
C ALA A 156 -3.50 9.67 -14.36
N GLY A 157 -3.30 9.20 -15.59
CA GLY A 157 -2.52 9.88 -16.63
C GLY A 157 -1.00 9.93 -16.45
N VAL A 158 -0.30 8.87 -16.87
CA VAL A 158 1.07 8.99 -17.37
C VAL A 158 1.09 8.44 -18.80
N THR A 159 0.90 9.30 -19.79
CA THR A 159 1.30 9.02 -21.17
C THR A 159 2.77 9.40 -21.29
N ALA A 160 3.63 8.40 -21.43
CA ALA A 160 5.03 8.62 -21.76
C ALA A 160 5.16 8.87 -23.27
N GLU A 161 5.45 10.11 -23.65
CA GLU A 161 5.97 10.44 -24.97
C GLU A 161 7.49 10.16 -24.97
N PRO A 162 8.01 9.33 -25.88
CA PRO A 162 9.43 9.00 -25.92
C PRO A 162 10.19 10.08 -26.69
N GLY A 163 10.97 10.88 -25.95
CA GLY A 163 12.04 11.69 -26.54
C GLY A 163 11.83 13.18 -26.43
N LEU A 164 12.20 13.75 -25.29
CA LEU A 164 12.90 15.04 -25.26
C LEU A 164 13.63 15.17 -23.93
N GLY A 165 14.96 15.29 -23.99
CA GLY A 165 15.79 15.54 -22.82
C GLY A 165 15.47 16.90 -22.20
N ILE A 166 15.06 16.88 -20.94
CA ILE A 166 14.93 18.09 -20.11
C ILE A 166 15.79 17.96 -18.87
N TYR A 167 17.11 17.97 -19.08
CA TYR A 167 18.04 18.52 -18.10
C TYR A 167 18.32 19.96 -18.50
N ARG A 168 17.64 20.93 -17.85
CA ARG A 168 18.23 22.24 -17.57
C ARG A 168 17.36 23.02 -16.57
N HIS A 169 17.99 23.32 -15.43
CA HIS A 169 17.64 24.37 -14.47
C HIS A 169 16.35 24.18 -13.65
N CYS A 170 16.45 23.38 -12.58
CA CYS A 170 15.66 23.62 -11.37
C CYS A 170 16.56 24.35 -10.37
N ARG A 171 16.59 25.68 -10.46
CA ARG A 171 17.18 26.55 -9.43
C ARG A 171 16.12 26.63 -8.33
N LEU A 172 16.11 25.63 -7.44
CA LEU A 172 15.26 25.68 -6.26
C LEU A 172 15.84 26.68 -5.27
N TYR A 173 15.02 27.68 -5.01
CA TYR A 173 15.24 28.80 -4.14
C TYR A 173 15.71 28.37 -2.75
N ASP A 174 16.76 29.05 -2.33
CA ASP A 174 17.22 29.16 -0.96
C ASP A 174 16.16 29.88 -0.11
N ARG A 175 16.01 29.45 1.15
CA ARG A 175 15.14 29.95 2.26
C ARG A 175 13.92 29.11 2.63
N GLY A 176 14.12 28.29 3.68
CA GLY A 176 13.38 28.39 4.94
C GLY A 176 11.90 28.02 4.98
N TRP A 177 11.64 26.87 5.62
CA TRP A 177 10.44 26.49 6.42
C TRP A 177 9.07 26.50 5.71
N PHE A 178 8.43 25.32 5.60
CA PHE A 178 7.26 24.87 6.38
C PHE A 178 6.78 23.50 5.86
#